data_AF-A0AAU1MFS8-F1
#
_entry.id   AF-A0AAU1MFS8-F1
#
_cell.length_a   1.000
_cell.length_b   1.000
_cell.length_c   1.000
_cell.angle_alpha   90.00
_cell.angle_beta   90.00
_cell.angle_gamma   90.00
#
_symmetry.space_group_name_H-M   'P 1'
#
loop_
_entity.id
_entity.type
_entity.pdbx_description
1 polymer ?
#
loop_
_entity_poly.entity_id
_entity_poly.type
_entity_poly.pdbx_seq_one_letter_code
_entity_poly.pdbx_strand_id
1 'polypeptide(L)'
;MTMDVRVLRQDDWHEWYAKLELAFGGVPEAPEEHALWDDLTEFDRSIGVWDGDRCVGTAGAFTFRVTVPGGAQVPAAGVTMVSVAATDRRRGVLTSMMRRQLDDVRSWGEPLAVLTASEPAIYGRFGYGIATRQASVEIDSTRVRINAPAGTDDVRLRFADVAEAAAACEAVYVRTIGTRPGMLARRPGWERLPLLDPPSEREGASPMQCVLAERDGETVGYVRFHNKPEWDAAGPKGRITLRHIDALDPAAYAALWRFLLDIDLTSAVQARNRPVDDPLFSLVSDIRRCQVRLRDSMHVRLVDLGAALEARTYQAPVDVVLDVTDEFCPWNAGRWRLTGDAKGASCKRMGDSEGTADLALSVRELATAYLGDTSLSALAAAGRVEELRPGSVDEAALAFGSTVAPWLPHGF
;
A
#
# COMPACT_ATOMS: atom_id res chain seq x y z
N MET A 1 -32.38 -7.89 -15.89
CA MET A 1 -32.31 -7.13 -14.62
C MET A 1 -31.49 -5.89 -14.91
N THR A 2 -32.09 -4.71 -14.82
CA THR A 2 -31.39 -3.44 -15.06
C THR A 2 -30.57 -3.15 -13.81
N MET A 3 -29.25 -3.17 -13.91
CA MET A 3 -28.37 -2.86 -12.78
C MET A 3 -28.35 -1.34 -12.59
N ASP A 4 -28.85 -0.86 -11.45
CA ASP A 4 -28.80 0.56 -11.10
C ASP A 4 -27.52 0.85 -10.31
N VAL A 5 -26.56 1.54 -10.94
CA VAL A 5 -25.31 1.97 -10.30
C VAL A 5 -25.45 3.43 -9.90
N ARG A 6 -25.54 3.69 -8.60
CA ARG A 6 -25.78 5.04 -8.05
C ARG A 6 -24.74 5.43 -7.01
N VAL A 7 -24.52 6.74 -6.88
CA VAL A 7 -23.71 7.31 -5.79
C VAL A 7 -24.37 7.00 -4.46
N LEU A 8 -23.55 6.67 -3.45
CA LEU A 8 -24.00 6.34 -2.11
C LEU A 8 -24.62 7.57 -1.45
N ARG A 9 -25.81 7.41 -0.87
CA ARG A 9 -26.41 8.40 0.01
C ARG A 9 -25.94 8.13 1.43
N GLN A 10 -25.75 9.19 2.21
CA GLN A 10 -25.35 9.07 3.61
C GLN A 10 -26.33 8.19 4.41
N ASP A 11 -27.64 8.38 4.22
CA ASP A 11 -28.69 7.58 4.88
C ASP A 11 -28.64 6.08 4.53
N ASP A 12 -28.03 5.72 3.39
CA ASP A 12 -27.91 4.33 2.91
C ASP A 12 -26.60 3.66 3.42
N TRP A 13 -25.71 4.38 4.11
CA TRP A 13 -24.36 3.90 4.42
C TRP A 13 -24.35 2.62 5.27
N HIS A 14 -25.17 2.55 6.32
CA HIS A 14 -25.23 1.35 7.16
C HIS A 14 -25.72 0.11 6.40
N GLU A 15 -26.69 0.25 5.49
CA GLU A 15 -27.14 -0.87 4.67
C GLU A 15 -26.03 -1.31 3.69
N TRP A 16 -25.39 -0.33 3.04
CA TRP A 16 -24.31 -0.54 2.10
C TRP A 16 -23.11 -1.23 2.77
N TYR A 17 -22.67 -0.73 3.92
CA TYR A 17 -21.56 -1.29 4.68
C TYR A 17 -21.85 -2.70 5.21
N ALA A 18 -23.08 -2.96 5.66
CA ALA A 18 -23.47 -4.31 6.06
C ALA A 18 -23.38 -5.34 4.91
N LYS A 19 -23.49 -4.92 3.64
CA LYS A 19 -23.24 -5.82 2.50
C LYS A 19 -21.77 -6.15 2.33
N LEU A 20 -20.89 -5.19 2.60
CA LEU A 20 -19.45 -5.41 2.62
C LEU A 20 -19.10 -6.44 3.70
N GLU A 21 -19.52 -6.22 4.95
CA GLU A 21 -19.26 -7.16 6.06
C GLU A 21 -19.76 -8.57 5.73
N LEU A 22 -20.99 -8.68 5.20
CA LEU A 22 -21.56 -9.97 4.81
C LEU A 22 -20.72 -10.67 3.72
N ALA A 23 -20.25 -9.92 2.72
CA ALA A 23 -19.39 -10.47 1.67
C ALA A 23 -18.01 -10.91 2.19
N PHE A 24 -17.54 -10.32 3.28
CA PHE A 24 -16.27 -10.63 3.95
C PHE A 24 -16.39 -11.69 5.05
N GLY A 25 -17.54 -12.36 5.15
CA GLY A 25 -17.77 -13.49 6.06
C GLY A 25 -18.84 -13.25 7.12
N GLY A 26 -19.41 -12.05 7.17
CA GLY A 26 -20.52 -11.71 8.07
C GLY A 26 -20.13 -11.61 9.54
N VAL A 27 -18.83 -11.51 9.84
CA VAL A 27 -18.34 -11.15 11.17
C VAL A 27 -18.34 -9.63 11.23
N PRO A 28 -19.15 -9.00 12.11
CA PRO A 28 -19.20 -7.55 12.19
C PRO A 28 -17.90 -7.00 12.75
N GLU A 29 -17.49 -5.84 12.24
CA GLU A 29 -16.37 -5.08 12.78
C GLU A 29 -16.71 -4.50 14.16
N ALA A 30 -15.69 -4.09 14.92
CA ALA A 30 -15.94 -3.49 16.22
C ALA A 30 -16.62 -2.11 16.06
N PRO A 31 -17.48 -1.67 17.01
CA PRO A 31 -18.22 -0.41 16.87
C PRO A 31 -17.35 0.83 16.61
N GLU A 32 -16.14 0.87 17.19
CA GLU A 32 -15.16 1.94 16.96
C GLU A 32 -14.55 1.94 15.56
N GLU A 33 -14.38 0.78 14.93
CA GLU A 33 -13.91 0.65 13.56
C GLU A 33 -15.00 1.06 12.58
N HIS A 34 -16.21 0.54 12.79
CA HIS A 34 -17.38 0.89 12.00
C HIS A 34 -17.67 2.40 12.06
N ALA A 35 -17.58 3.02 13.24
CA ALA A 35 -17.72 4.47 13.39
C ALA A 35 -16.61 5.24 12.67
N LEU A 36 -15.37 4.74 12.70
CA LEU A 36 -14.28 5.35 11.94
C LEU A 36 -14.52 5.26 10.43
N TRP A 37 -15.00 4.12 9.92
CA TRP A 37 -15.28 3.97 8.49
C TRP A 37 -16.44 4.84 8.03
N ASP A 38 -17.48 5.03 8.85
CA ASP A 38 -18.55 5.99 8.59
C ASP A 38 -17.97 7.41 8.46
N ASP A 39 -17.20 7.84 9.47
CA ASP A 39 -16.55 9.16 9.52
C ASP A 39 -15.62 9.41 8.32
N LEU A 40 -14.88 8.38 7.87
CA LEU A 40 -13.92 8.51 6.78
C LEU A 40 -14.55 8.38 5.39
N THR A 41 -15.75 7.82 5.27
CA THR A 41 -16.38 7.53 3.97
C THR A 41 -16.68 8.82 3.20
N GLU A 42 -16.16 8.90 1.98
CA GLU A 42 -16.49 9.95 1.02
C GLU A 42 -17.69 9.49 0.19
N PHE A 43 -18.90 9.88 0.61
CA PHE A 43 -20.17 9.40 0.03
C PHE A 43 -20.29 9.70 -1.47
N ASP A 44 -19.84 10.87 -1.91
CA ASP A 44 -19.82 11.31 -3.31
C ASP A 44 -18.82 10.53 -4.18
N ARG A 45 -17.87 9.85 -3.56
CA ARG A 45 -16.87 8.97 -4.19
C ARG A 45 -17.16 7.49 -3.98
N SER A 46 -18.32 7.18 -3.40
CA SER A 46 -18.76 5.82 -3.12
C SER A 46 -20.00 5.50 -3.94
N ILE A 47 -20.09 4.26 -4.44
CA ILE A 47 -21.17 3.80 -5.29
C ILE A 47 -21.73 2.48 -4.76
N GLY A 48 -23.01 2.25 -5.06
CA GLY A 48 -23.68 0.97 -4.85
C GLY A 48 -24.36 0.49 -6.13
N VAL A 49 -24.47 -0.82 -6.27
CA VAL A 49 -25.33 -1.46 -7.28
C VAL A 49 -26.59 -1.96 -6.59
N TRP A 50 -27.75 -1.59 -7.12
CA TRP A 50 -29.04 -1.84 -6.49
C TRP A 50 -29.97 -2.66 -7.40
N ASP A 51 -30.70 -3.58 -6.79
CA ASP A 51 -31.79 -4.35 -7.38
C ASP A 51 -33.09 -3.97 -6.65
N GLY A 52 -33.79 -2.97 -7.17
CA GLY A 52 -34.82 -2.24 -6.41
C GLY A 52 -34.19 -1.51 -5.23
N ASP A 53 -34.69 -1.77 -4.03
CA ASP A 53 -34.16 -1.20 -2.79
C ASP A 53 -33.04 -2.03 -2.17
N ARG A 54 -32.68 -3.17 -2.77
CA ARG A 54 -31.67 -4.09 -2.22
C ARG A 54 -30.28 -3.75 -2.75
N CYS A 55 -29.34 -3.38 -1.87
CA CYS A 55 -27.94 -3.26 -2.26
C CYS A 55 -27.33 -4.65 -2.58
N VAL A 56 -26.72 -4.80 -3.76
CA VAL A 56 -26.11 -6.05 -4.26
C VAL A 56 -24.62 -5.93 -4.56
N GLY A 57 -24.08 -4.71 -4.52
CA GLY A 57 -22.65 -4.48 -4.66
C GLY A 57 -22.25 -3.11 -4.12
N THR A 58 -21.03 -3.04 -3.61
CA THR A 58 -20.46 -1.86 -2.96
C THR A 58 -19.11 -1.54 -3.61
N ALA A 59 -18.76 -0.26 -3.72
CA ALA A 59 -17.40 0.18 -4.02
C ALA A 59 -17.20 1.63 -3.52
N GLY A 60 -16.09 1.90 -2.85
CA GLY A 60 -15.72 3.23 -2.36
C GLY A 60 -14.40 3.70 -2.96
N ALA A 61 -14.12 5.00 -2.86
CA ALA A 61 -12.82 5.56 -3.16
C ALA A 61 -12.46 6.68 -2.19
N PHE A 62 -11.35 6.54 -1.47
CA PHE A 62 -10.76 7.61 -0.68
C PHE A 62 -9.90 8.52 -1.55
N THR A 63 -9.87 9.82 -1.24
CA THR A 63 -8.92 10.75 -1.82
C THR A 63 -7.57 10.59 -1.11
N PHE A 64 -6.55 10.16 -1.84
CA PHE A 64 -5.18 10.07 -1.33
C PHE A 64 -4.19 10.86 -2.16
N ARG A 65 -2.99 11.02 -1.59
CA ARG A 65 -1.78 11.23 -2.37
C ARG A 65 -0.80 10.10 -2.12
N VAL A 66 -0.26 9.54 -3.21
CA VAL A 66 0.73 8.46 -3.19
C VAL A 66 2.10 9.05 -3.51
N THR A 67 3.10 8.76 -2.69
CA THR A 67 4.50 9.06 -3.03
C THR A 67 4.94 8.20 -4.21
N VAL A 68 5.49 8.81 -5.26
CA VAL A 68 6.03 8.10 -6.44
C VAL A 68 7.57 8.21 -6.49
N PRO A 69 8.27 7.45 -7.35
CA PRO A 69 9.71 7.64 -7.54
C PRO A 69 10.05 9.11 -7.84
N GLY A 70 11.02 9.65 -7.09
CA GLY A 70 11.33 11.09 -7.07
C GLY A 70 10.74 11.86 -5.89
N GLY A 71 9.88 11.24 -5.07
CA GLY A 71 9.35 11.81 -3.83
C GLY A 71 8.11 12.71 -4.02
N ALA A 72 7.63 12.89 -5.26
CA ALA A 72 6.40 13.63 -5.53
C ALA A 72 5.18 12.90 -4.94
N GLN A 73 4.23 13.66 -4.40
CA GLN A 73 2.96 13.15 -3.88
C GLN A 73 1.85 13.36 -4.90
N VAL A 74 1.46 12.28 -5.58
CA VAL A 74 0.54 12.29 -6.73
C VAL A 74 -0.89 11.97 -6.28
N PRO A 75 -1.92 12.72 -6.72
CA PRO A 75 -3.32 12.39 -6.43
C PRO A 75 -3.68 10.97 -6.87
N ALA A 76 -4.38 10.24 -6.01
CA ALA A 76 -4.82 8.88 -6.29
C ALA A 76 -6.16 8.56 -5.62
N ALA A 77 -7.01 7.83 -6.32
CA ALA A 77 -8.20 7.21 -5.73
C ALA A 77 -7.82 5.93 -4.98
N GLY A 78 -7.93 5.92 -3.66
CA GLY A 78 -7.85 4.72 -2.82
C GLY A 78 -9.12 3.90 -2.92
N VAL A 79 -9.20 3.01 -3.91
CA VAL A 79 -10.34 2.12 -4.11
C VAL A 79 -10.45 1.15 -2.94
N THR A 80 -11.62 1.15 -2.29
CA THR A 80 -11.88 0.40 -1.06
C THR A 80 -13.30 -0.16 -1.06
N MET A 81 -13.66 -0.92 -0.02
CA MET A 81 -15.02 -1.35 0.30
C MET A 81 -15.75 -2.00 -0.88
N VAL A 82 -15.00 -2.76 -1.69
CA VAL A 82 -15.52 -3.42 -2.88
C VAL A 82 -16.13 -4.77 -2.51
N SER A 83 -17.42 -4.95 -2.77
CA SER A 83 -18.10 -6.22 -2.54
C SER A 83 -19.17 -6.51 -3.59
N VAL A 84 -19.48 -7.80 -3.78
CA VAL A 84 -20.64 -8.25 -4.54
C VAL A 84 -21.35 -9.33 -3.72
N ALA A 85 -22.66 -9.17 -3.54
CA ALA A 85 -23.47 -10.16 -2.83
C ALA A 85 -23.30 -11.56 -3.47
N ALA A 86 -23.14 -12.58 -2.63
CA ALA A 86 -22.85 -13.95 -3.09
C ALA A 86 -23.90 -14.50 -4.09
N THR A 87 -25.17 -14.08 -3.92
CA THR A 87 -26.33 -14.39 -4.78
C THR A 87 -26.33 -13.68 -6.13
N ASP A 88 -25.51 -12.65 -6.30
CA ASP A 88 -25.50 -11.76 -7.47
C ASP A 88 -24.15 -11.81 -8.22
N ARG A 89 -23.27 -12.75 -7.84
CA ARG A 89 -21.97 -12.99 -8.51
C ARG A 89 -22.15 -13.47 -9.94
N ARG A 90 -21.12 -13.23 -10.77
CA ARG A 90 -21.03 -13.65 -12.19
C ARG A 90 -22.13 -13.06 -13.08
N ARG A 91 -22.71 -11.93 -12.68
CA ARG A 91 -23.78 -11.24 -13.44
C ARG A 91 -23.34 -9.88 -14.01
N GLY A 92 -22.06 -9.52 -13.87
CA GLY A 92 -21.50 -8.26 -14.35
C GLY A 92 -21.46 -7.12 -13.31
N VAL A 93 -21.94 -7.34 -12.08
CA VAL A 93 -21.99 -6.33 -11.00
C VAL A 93 -20.63 -5.66 -10.80
N LEU A 94 -19.58 -6.44 -10.52
CA LEU A 94 -18.24 -5.89 -10.30
C LEU A 94 -17.71 -5.13 -11.52
N THR A 95 -17.86 -5.69 -12.73
CA THR A 95 -17.41 -5.03 -13.96
C THR A 95 -18.11 -3.68 -14.14
N SER A 96 -19.41 -3.58 -13.83
CA SER A 96 -20.16 -2.34 -13.91
C SER A 96 -19.68 -1.28 -12.90
N MET A 97 -19.38 -1.70 -11.67
CA MET A 97 -18.81 -0.80 -10.65
C MET A 97 -17.43 -0.30 -11.06
N MET A 98 -16.53 -1.20 -11.45
CA MET A 98 -15.17 -0.83 -11.86
C MET A 98 -15.17 0.06 -13.10
N ARG A 99 -16.14 -0.12 -14.01
CA ARG A 99 -16.35 0.79 -15.15
C ARG A 99 -16.66 2.19 -14.68
N ARG A 100 -17.75 2.31 -13.92
CA ARG A 100 -18.23 3.59 -13.40
C ARG A 100 -17.15 4.28 -12.58
N GLN A 101 -16.51 3.56 -11.67
CA GLN A 101 -15.51 4.11 -10.78
C GLN A 101 -14.29 4.64 -11.53
N LEU A 102 -13.75 3.93 -12.54
CA LEU A 102 -12.60 4.45 -13.29
C LEU A 102 -12.95 5.64 -14.21
N ASP A 103 -14.19 5.72 -14.72
CA ASP A 103 -14.68 6.92 -15.40
C ASP A 103 -14.77 8.11 -14.42
N ASP A 104 -15.28 7.88 -13.20
CA ASP A 104 -15.37 8.90 -12.16
C ASP A 104 -13.96 9.36 -11.72
N VAL A 105 -13.01 8.45 -11.46
CA VAL A 105 -11.61 8.77 -11.10
C VAL A 105 -10.94 9.63 -12.18
N ARG A 106 -11.16 9.30 -13.45
CA ARG A 106 -10.68 10.13 -14.56
C ARG A 106 -11.31 11.52 -14.53
N SER A 107 -12.61 11.61 -14.26
CA SER A 107 -13.33 12.89 -14.20
C SER A 107 -12.87 13.77 -13.03
N TRP A 108 -12.38 13.16 -11.94
CA TRP A 108 -11.77 13.87 -10.80
C TRP A 108 -10.35 14.38 -11.10
N GLY A 109 -9.77 14.01 -12.24
CA GLY A 109 -8.41 14.41 -12.63
C GLY A 109 -7.32 13.66 -11.87
N GLU A 110 -7.63 12.49 -11.31
CA GLU A 110 -6.67 11.67 -10.58
C GLU A 110 -5.98 10.69 -11.54
N PRO A 111 -4.66 10.80 -11.73
CA PRO A 111 -3.94 9.95 -12.69
C PRO A 111 -3.83 8.50 -12.24
N LEU A 112 -4.02 8.24 -10.93
CA LEU A 112 -3.84 6.93 -10.32
C LEU A 112 -5.11 6.49 -9.60
N ALA A 113 -5.37 5.18 -9.63
CA ALA A 113 -6.17 4.51 -8.62
C ALA A 113 -5.32 3.42 -7.96
N VAL A 114 -5.48 3.23 -6.65
CA VAL A 114 -4.73 2.27 -5.85
C VAL A 114 -5.67 1.44 -4.98
N LEU A 115 -5.31 0.20 -4.69
CA LEU A 115 -6.08 -0.68 -3.80
C LEU A 115 -5.20 -1.73 -3.13
N THR A 116 -5.69 -2.30 -2.05
CA THR A 116 -5.20 -3.58 -1.51
C THR A 116 -6.13 -4.70 -1.94
N ALA A 117 -5.63 -5.63 -2.74
CA ALA A 117 -6.47 -6.68 -3.32
C ALA A 117 -6.65 -7.85 -2.34
N SER A 118 -7.90 -8.21 -2.00
CA SER A 118 -8.20 -9.50 -1.37
C SER A 118 -8.04 -10.67 -2.35
N GLU A 119 -8.33 -10.43 -3.64
CA GLU A 119 -8.16 -11.40 -4.73
C GLU A 119 -7.45 -10.74 -5.94
N PRO A 120 -6.12 -10.88 -6.08
CA PRO A 120 -5.31 -10.23 -7.13
C PRO A 120 -5.80 -10.50 -8.56
N ALA A 121 -6.28 -11.71 -8.83
CA ALA A 121 -6.74 -12.12 -10.15
C ALA A 121 -8.01 -11.37 -10.61
N ILE A 122 -8.79 -10.83 -9.67
CA ILE A 122 -9.98 -10.03 -9.98
C ILE A 122 -9.55 -8.72 -10.61
N TYR A 123 -8.70 -7.94 -9.93
CA TYR A 123 -8.37 -6.57 -10.34
C TYR A 123 -7.45 -6.49 -11.56
N GLY A 124 -6.63 -7.52 -11.80
CA GLY A 124 -5.81 -7.60 -13.00
C GLY A 124 -6.57 -7.46 -14.31
N ARG A 125 -7.85 -7.90 -14.36
CA ARG A 125 -8.70 -7.77 -15.57
C ARG A 125 -9.14 -6.33 -15.85
N PHE A 126 -9.03 -5.43 -14.87
CA PHE A 126 -9.42 -4.03 -14.96
C PHE A 126 -8.20 -3.11 -15.17
N GLY A 127 -7.01 -3.68 -15.40
CA GLY A 127 -5.76 -2.96 -15.64
C GLY A 127 -4.93 -2.68 -14.38
N TYR A 128 -5.29 -3.24 -13.21
CA TYR A 128 -4.49 -3.10 -11.99
C TYR A 128 -3.27 -4.02 -12.00
N GLY A 129 -2.10 -3.46 -11.69
CA GLY A 129 -0.83 -4.18 -11.56
C GLY A 129 -0.34 -4.18 -10.11
N ILE A 130 0.35 -5.26 -9.69
CA ILE A 130 0.98 -5.33 -8.36
C ILE A 130 2.15 -4.35 -8.35
N ALA A 131 2.07 -3.27 -7.60
CA ALA A 131 3.07 -2.20 -7.62
C ALA A 131 3.94 -2.17 -6.36
N THR A 132 3.53 -2.87 -5.31
CA THR A 132 4.35 -3.04 -4.09
C THR A 132 4.25 -4.47 -3.56
N ARG A 133 5.30 -4.89 -2.88
CA ARG A 133 5.33 -6.10 -2.06
C ARG A 133 5.60 -5.73 -0.61
N GLN A 134 5.23 -6.62 0.29
CA GLN A 134 5.54 -6.51 1.71
C GLN A 134 6.15 -7.80 2.22
N ALA A 135 7.05 -7.66 3.18
CA ALA A 135 7.61 -8.74 3.96
C ALA A 135 6.87 -8.87 5.30
N SER A 136 6.55 -10.10 5.67
CA SER A 136 6.24 -10.48 7.05
C SER A 136 7.41 -11.23 7.64
N VAL A 137 7.67 -11.02 8.93
CA VAL A 137 8.78 -11.62 9.67
C VAL A 137 8.28 -12.20 10.98
N GLU A 138 8.92 -13.30 11.38
CA GLU A 138 8.80 -13.88 12.72
C GLU A 138 10.21 -14.18 13.21
N ILE A 139 10.68 -13.38 14.15
CA ILE A 139 12.06 -13.33 14.62
C ILE A 139 12.16 -14.09 15.94
N ASP A 140 13.03 -15.10 15.99
CA ASP A 140 13.44 -15.77 17.23
C ASP A 140 14.26 -14.81 18.10
N SER A 141 13.58 -14.10 19.02
CA SER A 141 14.20 -13.08 19.88
C SER A 141 15.23 -13.66 20.83
N THR A 142 15.15 -14.97 21.14
CA THR A 142 16.12 -15.61 22.03
C THR A 142 17.50 -15.73 21.39
N ARG A 143 17.58 -15.81 20.05
CA ARG A 143 18.84 -16.07 19.32
C ARG A 143 19.25 -14.98 18.34
N VAL A 144 18.34 -14.09 17.96
CA VAL A 144 18.66 -12.94 17.12
C VAL A 144 19.03 -11.75 18.00
N ARG A 145 20.03 -10.98 17.57
CA ARG A 145 20.42 -9.69 18.14
C ARG A 145 20.43 -8.63 17.05
N ILE A 146 20.36 -7.37 17.45
CA ILE A 146 20.54 -6.22 16.55
C ILE A 146 22.02 -5.80 16.57
N ASN A 147 22.65 -5.85 15.40
CA ASN A 147 23.95 -5.22 15.13
C ASN A 147 23.73 -3.72 14.93
N ALA A 148 23.60 -3.01 16.04
CA ALA A 148 23.22 -1.60 16.05
C ALA A 148 24.33 -0.69 15.48
N PRO A 149 23.98 0.32 14.65
CA PRO A 149 24.93 1.34 14.22
C PRO A 149 25.34 2.26 15.38
N ALA A 150 26.43 3.02 15.18
CA ALA A 150 26.84 4.06 16.12
C ALA A 150 25.72 5.08 16.37
N GLY A 151 25.65 5.63 17.59
CA GLY A 151 24.61 6.57 18.01
C GLY A 151 23.30 5.94 18.48
N THR A 152 23.17 4.60 18.43
CA THR A 152 21.98 3.89 18.92
C THR A 152 21.81 4.02 20.44
N ASP A 153 22.92 4.06 21.19
CA ASP A 153 22.88 4.21 22.65
C ASP A 153 22.56 5.63 23.11
N ASP A 154 22.64 6.62 22.22
CA ASP A 154 22.23 8.01 22.49
C ASP A 154 20.71 8.20 22.34
N VAL A 155 19.99 7.19 21.85
CA VAL A 155 18.53 7.22 21.70
C VAL A 155 17.87 6.76 23.00
N ARG A 156 17.14 7.67 23.63
CA ARG A 156 16.36 7.36 24.82
C ARG A 156 15.02 6.75 24.44
N LEU A 157 14.70 5.59 24.99
CA LEU A 157 13.39 4.96 24.83
C LEU A 157 12.51 5.22 26.04
N ARG A 158 11.23 5.53 25.80
CA ARG A 158 10.27 5.82 26.87
C ARG A 158 8.88 5.28 26.52
N PHE A 159 8.28 4.53 27.44
CA PHE A 159 6.85 4.19 27.34
C PHE A 159 5.99 5.44 27.38
N ALA A 160 4.96 5.47 26.55
CA ALA A 160 3.99 6.54 26.48
C ALA A 160 2.59 5.96 26.37
N ASP A 161 1.61 6.71 26.88
CA ASP A 161 0.22 6.43 26.57
C ASP A 161 -0.02 6.58 25.06
N VAL A 162 -0.81 5.67 24.48
CA VAL A 162 -1.03 5.60 23.03
C VAL A 162 -1.73 6.84 22.49
N ALA A 163 -2.72 7.36 23.23
CA ALA A 163 -3.50 8.51 22.81
C ALA A 163 -2.69 9.81 23.00
N GLU A 164 -2.00 9.96 24.13
CA GLU A 164 -1.12 11.11 24.38
C GLU A 164 0.03 11.21 23.36
N ALA A 165 0.57 10.06 22.93
CA ALA A 165 1.67 10.01 21.96
C ALA A 165 1.22 10.15 20.50
N ALA A 166 -0.08 10.11 20.20
CA ALA A 166 -0.61 10.00 18.84
C ALA A 166 -0.07 11.10 17.91
N ALA A 167 -0.10 12.36 18.35
CA ALA A 167 0.37 13.50 17.56
C ALA A 167 1.88 13.45 17.28
N ALA A 168 2.69 13.02 18.25
CA ALA A 168 4.14 12.88 18.07
C ALA A 168 4.48 11.75 17.09
N CYS A 169 3.79 10.62 17.17
CA CYS A 169 3.94 9.52 16.22
C CYS A 169 3.50 9.93 14.80
N GLU A 170 2.41 10.68 14.66
CA GLU A 170 1.96 11.18 13.37
C GLU A 170 2.98 12.17 12.77
N ALA A 171 3.60 13.03 13.58
CA ALA A 171 4.66 13.93 13.12
C ALA A 171 5.88 13.17 12.58
N VAL A 172 6.23 12.03 13.18
CA VAL A 172 7.28 11.13 12.64
C VAL A 172 6.84 10.55 11.30
N TYR A 173 5.62 10.00 11.21
CA TYR A 173 5.08 9.42 9.99
C TYR A 173 5.04 10.44 8.84
N VAL A 174 4.57 11.67 9.09
CA VAL A 174 4.49 12.73 8.08
C VAL A 174 5.86 13.02 7.44
N ARG A 175 6.94 12.96 8.24
CA ARG A 175 8.31 13.15 7.77
C ARG A 175 8.85 11.97 6.96
N THR A 176 8.26 10.78 7.06
CA THR A 176 8.71 9.60 6.31
C THR A 176 7.96 9.40 4.99
N ILE A 177 6.74 9.95 4.81
CA ILE A 177 5.91 9.76 3.61
C ILE A 177 6.67 9.97 2.29
N GLY A 178 7.46 11.05 2.18
CA GLY A 178 8.17 11.39 0.95
C GLY A 178 9.44 10.57 0.67
N THR A 179 9.83 9.68 1.59
CA THR A 179 11.12 8.97 1.53
C THR A 179 11.05 7.68 0.72
N ARG A 180 9.85 7.14 0.48
CA ARG A 180 9.67 5.86 -0.19
C ARG A 180 8.43 5.88 -1.08
N PRO A 181 8.52 5.39 -2.34
CA PRO A 181 7.34 5.30 -3.18
C PRO A 181 6.30 4.31 -2.60
N GLY A 182 5.03 4.55 -2.87
CA GLY A 182 3.91 3.77 -2.35
C GLY A 182 3.36 4.22 -0.99
N MET A 183 4.06 5.09 -0.26
CA MET A 183 3.54 5.67 0.97
C MET A 183 2.38 6.63 0.67
N LEU A 184 1.38 6.65 1.55
CA LEU A 184 0.20 7.51 1.43
C LEU A 184 0.34 8.74 2.32
N ALA A 185 -0.15 9.89 1.87
CA ALA A 185 -0.42 11.00 2.77
C ALA A 185 -1.76 10.77 3.47
N ARG A 186 -1.74 10.66 4.80
CA ARG A 186 -2.95 10.60 5.61
C ARG A 186 -3.72 11.92 5.51
N ARG A 187 -5.02 11.84 5.24
CA ARG A 187 -5.93 12.98 5.34
C ARG A 187 -6.38 13.18 6.79
N PRO A 188 -6.96 14.35 7.16
CA PRO A 188 -7.55 14.52 8.48
C PRO A 188 -8.51 13.36 8.83
N GLY A 189 -8.39 12.84 10.06
CA GLY A 189 -9.12 11.67 10.55
C GLY A 189 -8.38 10.35 10.34
N TRP A 190 -7.51 10.22 9.34
CA TRP A 190 -6.76 8.98 9.08
C TRP A 190 -5.70 8.69 10.14
N GLU A 191 -5.26 9.70 10.90
CA GLU A 191 -4.38 9.53 12.05
C GLU A 191 -5.03 8.73 13.20
N ARG A 192 -6.36 8.56 13.18
CA ARG A 192 -7.11 7.71 14.13
C ARG A 192 -7.02 6.22 13.79
N LEU A 193 -6.90 5.87 12.51
CA LEU A 193 -6.81 4.48 12.06
C LEU A 193 -5.70 3.66 12.76
N PRO A 194 -4.44 4.15 12.87
CA PRO A 194 -3.39 3.41 13.56
C PRO A 194 -3.56 3.33 15.10
N LEU A 195 -4.61 3.95 15.66
CA LEU A 195 -4.94 3.92 17.08
C LEU A 195 -6.06 2.94 17.43
N LEU A 196 -6.75 2.36 16.44
CA LEU A 196 -7.74 1.32 16.66
C LEU A 196 -7.11 0.13 17.39
N ASP A 197 -7.75 -0.30 18.47
CA ASP A 197 -7.32 -1.41 19.32
C ASP A 197 -8.53 -2.14 19.95
N PRO A 198 -9.47 -2.64 19.14
CA PRO A 198 -10.64 -3.34 19.67
C PRO A 198 -10.23 -4.60 20.43
N PRO A 199 -10.78 -4.85 21.64
CA PRO A 199 -10.42 -6.01 22.44
C PRO A 199 -10.60 -7.37 21.73
N SER A 200 -11.55 -7.47 20.80
CA SER A 200 -11.82 -8.68 20.00
C SER A 200 -10.67 -9.07 19.09
N GLU A 201 -9.85 -8.12 18.63
CA GLU A 201 -8.74 -8.38 17.70
C GLU A 201 -7.41 -8.68 18.40
N ARG A 202 -7.35 -8.53 19.73
CA ARG A 202 -6.09 -8.73 20.48
C ARG A 202 -5.69 -10.20 20.58
N GLU A 203 -6.62 -11.13 20.35
CA GLU A 203 -6.37 -12.58 20.42
C GLU A 203 -5.65 -13.03 21.71
N GLY A 204 -6.02 -12.42 22.85
CA GLY A 204 -5.41 -12.68 24.17
C GLY A 204 -4.11 -11.91 24.46
N ALA A 205 -3.70 -11.00 23.58
CA ALA A 205 -2.60 -10.07 23.83
C ALA A 205 -3.02 -8.87 24.69
N SER A 206 -2.03 -8.13 25.18
CA SER A 206 -2.23 -6.88 25.92
C SER A 206 -2.98 -5.83 25.09
N PRO A 207 -3.56 -4.79 25.73
CA PRO A 207 -3.81 -3.52 25.04
C PRO A 207 -2.56 -3.03 24.29
N MET A 208 -2.77 -2.27 23.22
CA MET A 208 -1.66 -1.70 22.45
C MET A 208 -0.78 -0.84 23.35
N GLN A 209 0.53 -1.03 23.26
CA GLN A 209 1.54 -0.28 24.02
C GLN A 209 2.33 0.59 23.05
N CYS A 210 2.80 1.75 23.51
CA CYS A 210 3.63 2.66 22.72
C CYS A 210 4.95 2.97 23.43
N VAL A 211 6.04 2.96 22.67
CA VAL A 211 7.35 3.47 23.08
C VAL A 211 7.81 4.52 22.09
N LEU A 212 8.24 5.66 22.61
CA LEU A 212 8.86 6.73 21.84
C LEU A 212 10.39 6.59 21.90
N ALA A 213 11.03 6.84 20.76
CA ALA A 213 12.46 7.06 20.65
C ALA A 213 12.71 8.57 20.64
N GLU A 214 13.46 9.06 21.63
CA GLU A 214 13.77 10.46 21.84
C GLU A 214 15.28 10.72 21.68
N ARG A 215 15.64 11.80 21.01
CA ARG A 215 17.01 12.33 20.96
C ARG A 215 16.94 13.85 21.03
N ASP A 216 17.78 14.45 21.88
CA ASP A 216 17.84 15.92 22.06
C ASP A 216 16.48 16.59 22.38
N GLY A 217 15.59 15.86 23.08
CA GLY A 217 14.25 16.33 23.43
C GLY A 217 13.20 16.21 22.33
N GLU A 218 13.56 15.68 21.16
CA GLU A 218 12.63 15.43 20.05
C GLU A 218 12.29 13.95 19.89
N THR A 219 11.06 13.65 19.49
CA THR A 219 10.67 12.29 19.08
C THR A 219 11.23 12.00 17.67
N VAL A 220 12.18 11.07 17.61
CA VAL A 220 12.86 10.64 16.37
C VAL A 220 12.40 9.29 15.86
N GLY A 221 11.51 8.62 16.60
CA GLY A 221 10.88 7.37 16.18
C GLY A 221 9.86 6.91 17.20
N TYR A 222 9.09 5.89 16.84
CA TYR A 222 8.15 5.25 17.75
C TYR A 222 7.90 3.81 17.36
N VAL A 223 7.40 3.04 18.32
CA VAL A 223 6.90 1.69 18.11
C VAL A 223 5.57 1.50 18.83
N ARG A 224 4.63 0.81 18.18
CA ARG A 224 3.38 0.33 18.77
C ARG A 224 3.27 -1.17 18.61
N PHE A 225 2.96 -1.88 19.69
CA PHE A 225 2.96 -3.34 19.71
C PHE A 225 1.98 -3.89 20.76
N HIS A 226 1.66 -5.17 20.63
CA HIS A 226 1.02 -5.95 21.68
C HIS A 226 2.00 -6.96 22.25
N ASN A 227 1.88 -7.25 23.54
CA ASN A 227 2.56 -8.37 24.17
C ASN A 227 1.54 -9.47 24.45
N LYS A 228 1.74 -10.65 23.85
CA LYS A 228 0.96 -11.85 24.12
C LYS A 228 1.75 -12.77 25.06
N PRO A 229 1.39 -12.83 26.35
CA PRO A 229 2.05 -13.72 27.28
C PRO A 229 1.66 -15.17 26.97
N GLU A 230 2.65 -16.06 26.97
CA GLU A 230 2.48 -17.50 26.73
C GLU A 230 3.52 -18.27 27.55
N TRP A 231 3.17 -19.47 28.01
CA TRP A 231 4.06 -20.37 28.74
C TRP A 231 3.91 -21.81 28.25
N ASP A 232 4.98 -22.57 28.38
CA ASP A 232 4.99 -24.02 28.27
C ASP A 232 5.80 -24.65 29.42
N ALA A 233 6.04 -25.97 29.35
CA ALA A 233 6.80 -26.68 30.38
C ALA A 233 8.28 -26.23 30.48
N ALA A 234 8.85 -25.62 29.44
CA ALA A 234 10.21 -25.10 29.42
C ALA A 234 10.29 -23.64 29.94
N GLY A 235 9.16 -22.95 30.07
CA GLY A 235 9.08 -21.62 30.67
C GLY A 235 8.28 -20.62 29.83
N PRO A 236 8.60 -19.31 29.92
CA PRO A 236 7.92 -18.28 29.15
C PRO A 236 8.25 -18.37 27.65
N LYS A 237 7.22 -18.16 26.82
CA LYS A 237 7.20 -18.28 25.35
C LYS A 237 6.48 -17.07 24.72
N GLY A 238 6.40 -15.95 25.44
CA GLY A 238 5.63 -14.79 25.00
C GLY A 238 5.98 -14.29 23.60
N ARG A 239 5.04 -13.61 22.96
CA ARG A 239 5.20 -13.07 21.61
C ARG A 239 4.89 -11.59 21.59
N ILE A 240 5.77 -10.82 20.95
CA ILE A 240 5.49 -9.43 20.59
C ILE A 240 4.89 -9.39 19.19
N THR A 241 3.74 -8.74 19.05
CA THR A 241 3.13 -8.46 17.73
C THR A 241 3.27 -6.98 17.44
N LEU A 242 4.15 -6.66 16.50
CA LEU A 242 4.38 -5.31 16.02
C LEU A 242 3.16 -4.81 15.22
N ARG A 243 2.65 -3.63 15.59
CA ARG A 243 1.62 -2.90 14.84
C ARG A 243 2.24 -1.82 13.96
N HIS A 244 3.07 -0.96 14.54
CA HIS A 244 3.69 0.16 13.83
C HIS A 244 5.13 0.36 14.31
N ILE A 245 6.03 0.68 13.39
CA ILE A 245 7.38 1.17 13.69
C ILE A 245 7.79 2.15 12.60
N ASP A 246 8.18 3.35 13.02
CA ASP A 246 8.78 4.37 12.16
C ASP A 246 9.91 5.06 12.92
N ALA A 247 10.93 5.46 12.19
CA ALA A 247 12.08 6.20 12.71
C ALA A 247 12.63 7.13 11.63
N LEU A 248 13.21 8.24 12.06
CA LEU A 248 13.76 9.27 11.20
C LEU A 248 15.24 9.06 10.88
N ASP A 249 15.90 8.17 11.61
CA ASP A 249 17.30 7.82 11.39
C ASP A 249 17.61 6.36 11.74
N PRO A 250 18.71 5.80 11.21
CA PRO A 250 19.07 4.39 11.40
C PRO A 250 19.30 4.00 12.87
N ALA A 251 19.83 4.91 13.71
CA ALA A 251 20.10 4.62 15.11
C ALA A 251 18.81 4.54 15.94
N ALA A 252 17.85 5.43 15.69
CA ALA A 252 16.51 5.32 16.29
C ALA A 252 15.78 4.05 15.85
N TYR A 253 15.88 3.70 14.56
CA TYR A 253 15.30 2.46 14.03
C TYR A 253 15.88 1.21 14.70
N ALA A 254 17.21 1.16 14.84
CA ALA A 254 17.90 0.05 15.50
C ALA A 254 17.58 -0.02 17.01
N ALA A 255 17.48 1.13 17.70
CA ALA A 255 17.10 1.18 19.12
C ALA A 255 15.71 0.58 19.36
N LEU A 256 14.73 0.92 18.52
CA LEU A 256 13.37 0.39 18.61
C LEU A 256 13.32 -1.12 18.38
N TRP A 257 14.04 -1.64 17.37
CA TRP A 257 14.12 -3.09 17.14
C TRP A 257 14.85 -3.84 18.25
N ARG A 258 15.95 -3.27 18.78
CA ARG A 258 16.67 -3.83 19.94
C ARG A 258 15.72 -3.95 21.12
N PHE A 259 14.98 -2.88 21.41
CA PHE A 259 13.97 -2.90 22.46
C PHE A 259 12.93 -4.01 22.28
N LEU A 260 12.36 -4.19 21.08
CA LEU A 260 11.38 -5.25 20.84
C LEU A 260 11.95 -6.66 21.05
N LEU A 261 13.20 -6.90 20.64
CA LEU A 261 13.85 -8.21 20.78
C LEU A 261 14.31 -8.50 22.23
N ASP A 262 14.57 -7.46 23.02
CA ASP A 262 15.06 -7.56 24.39
C ASP A 262 13.92 -7.59 25.44
N ILE A 263 12.64 -7.59 25.02
CA ILE A 263 11.52 -7.72 25.97
C ILE A 263 11.55 -9.09 26.64
N ASP A 264 11.74 -9.08 27.97
CA ASP A 264 11.79 -10.29 28.79
C ASP A 264 10.55 -11.17 28.65
N LEU A 265 10.73 -12.47 28.92
CA LEU A 265 9.68 -13.50 28.86
C LEU A 265 9.08 -13.72 27.45
N THR A 266 9.71 -13.19 26.42
CA THR A 266 9.32 -13.40 25.02
C THR A 266 10.34 -14.23 24.27
N SER A 267 9.85 -15.01 23.29
CA SER A 267 10.69 -15.82 22.40
C SER A 267 10.50 -15.48 20.92
N ALA A 268 9.54 -14.62 20.59
CA ALA A 268 9.26 -14.23 19.21
C ALA A 268 8.81 -12.77 19.08
N VAL A 269 9.29 -12.10 18.03
CA VAL A 269 8.74 -10.82 17.54
C VAL A 269 8.17 -11.02 16.15
N GLN A 270 6.90 -10.68 15.96
CA GLN A 270 6.21 -10.77 14.67
C GLN A 270 5.92 -9.38 14.11
N ALA A 271 6.23 -9.17 12.83
CA ALA A 271 5.75 -8.02 12.06
C ALA A 271 5.13 -8.47 10.75
N ARG A 272 3.93 -7.99 10.42
CA ARG A 272 3.16 -8.46 9.25
C ARG A 272 3.40 -7.66 7.97
N ASN A 273 3.88 -6.42 8.08
CA ASN A 273 4.06 -5.50 6.96
C ASN A 273 5.34 -4.67 7.13
N ARG A 274 6.42 -5.09 6.45
CA ARG A 274 7.67 -4.35 6.31
C ARG A 274 8.03 -4.21 4.81
N PRO A 275 8.78 -3.17 4.41
CA PRO A 275 9.35 -3.13 3.07
C PRO A 275 10.24 -4.35 2.78
N VAL A 276 10.35 -4.76 1.52
CA VAL A 276 11.12 -5.96 1.14
C VAL A 276 12.64 -5.78 1.25
N ASP A 277 13.10 -4.54 1.28
CA ASP A 277 14.48 -4.09 1.52
C ASP A 277 14.61 -3.44 2.92
N ASP A 278 13.79 -3.85 3.89
CA ASP A 278 13.83 -3.29 5.23
C ASP A 278 15.25 -3.30 5.84
N PRO A 279 15.73 -2.18 6.41
CA PRO A 279 17.04 -2.13 7.06
C PRO A 279 17.23 -3.20 8.15
N LEU A 280 16.14 -3.69 8.76
CA LEU A 280 16.12 -4.80 9.70
C LEU A 280 16.91 -6.01 9.17
N PHE A 281 16.79 -6.33 7.88
CA PHE A 281 17.46 -7.49 7.27
C PHE A 281 18.97 -7.39 7.26
N SER A 282 19.52 -6.17 7.35
CA SER A 282 20.95 -5.91 7.52
C SER A 282 21.36 -5.68 8.98
N LEU A 283 20.39 -5.40 9.86
CA LEU A 283 20.63 -5.20 11.29
C LEU A 283 20.64 -6.51 12.09
N VAL A 284 19.85 -7.51 11.70
CA VAL A 284 19.78 -8.77 12.45
C VAL A 284 21.07 -9.59 12.35
N SER A 285 21.46 -10.23 13.46
CA SER A 285 22.64 -11.10 13.52
C SER A 285 22.50 -12.42 12.75
N ASP A 286 21.27 -12.89 12.54
CA ASP A 286 20.96 -14.12 11.79
C ASP A 286 19.60 -14.01 11.07
N ILE A 287 19.65 -13.66 9.78
CA ILE A 287 18.44 -13.52 8.96
C ILE A 287 17.67 -14.84 8.78
N ARG A 288 18.34 -16.01 8.90
CA ARG A 288 17.67 -17.32 8.75
C ARG A 288 16.67 -17.59 9.87
N ARG A 289 16.79 -16.88 11.00
CA ARG A 289 15.89 -16.95 12.15
C ARG A 289 14.74 -15.94 12.12
N CYS A 290 14.62 -15.15 11.05
CA CYS A 290 13.59 -14.12 10.92
C CYS A 290 12.35 -14.56 10.10
N GLN A 291 12.35 -15.80 9.58
CA GLN A 291 11.26 -16.40 8.81
C GLN A 291 10.58 -15.43 7.82
N VAL A 292 11.38 -14.79 6.96
CA VAL A 292 10.88 -13.77 6.03
C VAL A 292 9.96 -14.40 5.00
N ARG A 293 8.73 -13.87 4.88
CA ARG A 293 7.73 -14.27 3.87
C ARG A 293 7.29 -13.06 3.08
N LEU A 294 7.22 -13.19 1.76
CA LEU A 294 6.81 -12.12 0.84
C LEU A 294 5.36 -12.32 0.40
N ARG A 295 4.62 -11.22 0.28
CA ARG A 295 3.30 -11.16 -0.36
C ARG A 295 3.13 -9.85 -1.12
N ASP A 296 2.18 -9.80 -2.06
CA ASP A 296 1.78 -8.53 -2.65
C ASP A 296 1.11 -7.61 -1.60
N SER A 297 1.01 -6.34 -1.93
CA SER A 297 0.37 -5.33 -1.08
C SER A 297 -0.52 -4.41 -1.93
N MET A 298 -0.02 -3.23 -2.29
CA MET A 298 -0.75 -2.27 -3.11
C MET A 298 -0.70 -2.64 -4.60
N HIS A 299 -1.85 -2.55 -5.24
CA HIS A 299 -2.02 -2.58 -6.69
C HIS A 299 -2.25 -1.16 -7.18
N VAL A 300 -1.72 -0.83 -8.35
CA VAL A 300 -1.87 0.47 -9.02
C VAL A 300 -2.64 0.27 -10.32
N ARG A 301 -3.46 1.26 -10.68
CA ARG A 301 -4.07 1.44 -11.99
C ARG A 301 -3.69 2.81 -12.51
N LEU A 302 -3.09 2.86 -13.69
CA LEU A 302 -2.87 4.11 -14.42
C LEU A 302 -4.20 4.48 -15.07
N VAL A 303 -4.85 5.53 -14.56
CA VAL A 303 -6.15 6.02 -15.05
C VAL A 303 -5.93 7.03 -16.16
N ASP A 304 -5.01 7.97 -15.95
CA ASP A 304 -4.43 8.83 -16.99
C ASP A 304 -2.96 8.44 -17.16
N LEU A 305 -2.67 7.69 -18.23
CA LEU A 305 -1.33 7.17 -18.48
C LEU A 305 -0.27 8.27 -18.63
N GLY A 306 -0.58 9.32 -19.40
CA GLY A 306 0.37 10.40 -19.68
C GLY A 306 0.69 11.18 -18.41
N ALA A 307 -0.35 11.60 -17.67
CA ALA A 307 -0.18 12.32 -16.42
C ALA A 307 0.52 11.47 -15.34
N ALA A 308 0.24 10.17 -15.26
CA ALA A 308 0.89 9.29 -14.31
C ALA A 308 2.40 9.16 -14.58
N LEU A 309 2.81 8.91 -15.83
CA LEU A 309 4.22 8.76 -16.20
C LEU A 309 4.99 10.09 -16.11
N GLU A 310 4.32 11.22 -16.37
CA GLU A 310 4.89 12.57 -16.20
C GLU A 310 5.09 12.94 -14.71
N ALA A 311 4.31 12.36 -13.80
CA ALA A 311 4.33 12.72 -12.38
C ALA A 311 5.48 12.07 -11.56
N ARG A 312 6.22 11.12 -12.12
CA ARG A 312 7.37 10.45 -11.46
C ARG A 312 8.70 10.80 -12.13
N THR A 313 9.79 10.58 -11.43
CA THR A 313 11.15 10.62 -12.01
C THR A 313 11.67 9.22 -12.32
N TYR A 314 12.79 9.19 -13.05
CA TYR A 314 13.42 7.98 -13.57
C TYR A 314 14.90 7.92 -13.13
N GLN A 315 15.39 6.71 -12.83
CA GLN A 315 16.74 6.52 -12.27
C GLN A 315 17.86 6.78 -13.28
N ALA A 316 17.54 6.68 -14.56
CA ALA A 316 18.43 6.94 -15.67
C ALA A 316 17.67 7.69 -16.78
N PRO A 317 18.36 8.42 -17.68
CA PRO A 317 17.73 9.00 -18.84
C PRO A 317 16.98 7.94 -19.65
N VAL A 318 15.74 8.25 -20.03
CA VAL A 318 14.88 7.40 -20.87
C VAL A 318 14.31 8.24 -22.00
N ASP A 319 14.31 7.69 -23.21
CA ASP A 319 13.55 8.14 -24.37
C ASP A 319 13.03 6.89 -25.09
N VAL A 320 11.76 6.58 -24.87
CA VAL A 320 11.15 5.33 -25.33
C VAL A 320 9.74 5.57 -25.84
N VAL A 321 9.37 4.87 -26.91
CA VAL A 321 8.00 4.82 -27.43
C VAL A 321 7.33 3.54 -26.97
N LEU A 322 6.29 3.68 -26.14
CA LEU A 322 5.50 2.58 -25.59
C LEU A 322 4.24 2.39 -26.45
N ASP A 323 4.01 1.21 -27.00
CA ASP A 323 2.71 0.81 -27.55
C ASP A 323 1.88 0.13 -26.45
N VAL A 324 0.87 0.85 -25.97
CA VAL A 324 0.12 0.47 -24.78
C VAL A 324 -1.26 -0.04 -25.15
N THR A 325 -1.58 -1.25 -24.67
CA THR A 325 -2.94 -1.80 -24.75
C THR A 325 -3.71 -1.54 -23.44
N ASP A 326 -4.97 -1.13 -23.57
CA ASP A 326 -5.87 -0.93 -22.44
C ASP A 326 -7.33 -1.15 -22.88
N GLU A 327 -7.78 -2.41 -22.85
CA GLU A 327 -9.14 -2.76 -23.26
C GLU A 327 -10.20 -2.17 -22.31
N PHE A 328 -9.86 -2.01 -21.03
CA PHE A 328 -10.77 -1.49 -20.04
C PHE A 328 -10.83 0.04 -20.15
N CYS A 329 -9.72 0.76 -20.25
CA CYS A 329 -9.73 2.22 -20.36
C CYS A 329 -9.13 2.62 -21.72
N PRO A 330 -9.90 2.56 -22.83
CA PRO A 330 -9.38 2.70 -24.19
C PRO A 330 -8.76 4.08 -24.46
N TRP A 331 -9.01 5.07 -23.62
CA TRP A 331 -8.35 6.37 -23.69
C TRP A 331 -6.84 6.32 -23.39
N ASN A 332 -6.35 5.28 -22.72
CA ASN A 332 -4.92 5.05 -22.51
C ASN A 332 -4.27 4.29 -23.67
N ALA A 333 -5.05 3.64 -24.53
CA ALA A 333 -4.52 2.79 -25.59
C ALA A 333 -3.85 3.60 -26.71
N GLY A 334 -2.78 3.05 -27.27
CA GLY A 334 -2.00 3.61 -28.36
C GLY A 334 -0.55 3.90 -27.98
N ARG A 335 0.12 4.70 -28.81
CA ARG A 335 1.56 4.97 -28.67
C ARG A 335 1.85 6.22 -27.85
N TRP A 336 2.80 6.10 -26.94
CA TRP A 336 3.21 7.15 -26.02
C TRP A 336 4.71 7.31 -26.04
N ARG A 337 5.19 8.53 -26.29
CA ARG A 337 6.62 8.84 -26.13
C ARG A 337 6.85 9.31 -24.71
N LEU A 338 7.68 8.57 -23.98
CA LEU A 338 8.15 8.91 -22.66
C LEU A 338 9.60 9.38 -22.75
N THR A 339 9.85 10.61 -22.31
CA THR A 339 11.20 11.13 -22.08
C THR A 339 11.34 11.56 -20.63
N GLY A 340 12.42 11.19 -19.95
CA GLY A 340 12.60 11.60 -18.55
C GLY A 340 13.95 11.19 -17.97
N ASP A 341 14.23 11.71 -16.78
CA ASP A 341 15.42 11.40 -15.99
C ASP A 341 15.15 11.67 -14.49
N ALA A 342 16.21 11.84 -13.70
CA ALA A 342 16.10 12.10 -12.27
C ALA A 342 15.49 13.47 -11.92
N LYS A 343 15.35 14.39 -12.89
CA LYS A 343 14.84 15.76 -12.69
C LYS A 343 13.37 15.90 -13.09
N GLY A 344 12.82 14.98 -13.86
CA GLY A 344 11.44 15.03 -14.32
C GLY A 344 11.21 14.21 -15.57
N ALA A 345 9.98 14.27 -16.08
CA ALA A 345 9.57 13.53 -17.26
C ALA A 345 8.53 14.31 -18.09
N SER A 346 8.30 13.82 -19.29
CA SER A 346 7.21 14.20 -20.18
C SER A 346 6.72 12.93 -20.87
N CYS A 347 5.42 12.70 -20.86
CA CYS A 347 4.80 11.58 -21.56
C CYS A 347 3.67 12.10 -22.45
N LYS A 348 3.82 11.97 -23.78
CA LYS A 348 2.84 12.50 -24.74
C LYS A 348 2.36 11.40 -25.68
N ARG A 349 1.06 11.39 -25.93
CA ARG A 349 0.44 10.50 -26.92
C ARG A 349 0.93 10.90 -28.31
N MET A 350 1.34 9.92 -29.10
CA MET A 350 1.79 10.11 -30.48
C MET A 350 0.61 10.02 -31.45
N GLY A 351 0.75 10.65 -32.62
CA GLY A 351 -0.20 10.47 -33.71
C GLY A 351 -0.14 9.06 -34.31
N ASP A 352 -1.25 8.58 -34.88
CA ASP A 352 -1.35 7.22 -35.44
C ASP A 352 -0.33 6.96 -36.57
N SER A 353 0.18 8.01 -37.21
CA SER A 353 1.19 7.95 -38.28
C SER A 353 2.64 8.20 -37.84
N GLU A 354 2.91 8.37 -36.54
CA GLU A 354 4.23 8.81 -36.05
C GLU A 354 5.09 7.66 -35.48
N GLY A 355 6.34 7.59 -35.91
CA GLY A 355 7.39 6.72 -35.33
C GLY A 355 7.12 5.21 -35.37
N THR A 356 8.02 4.43 -34.79
CA THR A 356 7.81 3.01 -34.45
C THR A 356 7.85 2.87 -32.94
N ALA A 357 7.13 1.89 -32.39
CA ALA A 357 7.22 1.60 -30.97
C ALA A 357 8.51 0.85 -30.63
N ASP A 358 9.04 1.09 -29.44
CA ASP A 358 10.20 0.40 -28.89
C ASP A 358 9.79 -0.78 -28.02
N LEU A 359 8.70 -0.63 -27.26
CA LEU A 359 8.14 -1.66 -26.38
C LEU A 359 6.64 -1.79 -26.60
N ALA A 360 6.12 -3.02 -26.57
CA ALA A 360 4.69 -3.33 -26.56
C ALA A 360 4.30 -4.01 -25.24
N LEU A 361 3.27 -3.49 -24.57
CA LEU A 361 2.81 -4.00 -23.27
C LEU A 361 1.38 -3.51 -22.94
N SER A 362 0.72 -4.12 -21.96
CA SER A 362 -0.54 -3.58 -21.47
C SER A 362 -0.33 -2.56 -20.36
N VAL A 363 -1.34 -1.74 -20.12
CA VAL A 363 -1.38 -0.78 -19.00
C VAL A 363 -1.12 -1.45 -17.65
N ARG A 364 -1.46 -2.74 -17.51
CA ARG A 364 -1.25 -3.51 -16.28
C ARG A 364 0.23 -3.75 -16.01
N GLU A 365 1.01 -4.09 -17.03
CA GLU A 365 2.45 -4.27 -16.91
C GLU A 365 3.13 -2.93 -16.58
N LEU A 366 2.68 -1.83 -17.20
CA LEU A 366 3.14 -0.49 -16.83
C LEU A 366 2.79 -0.14 -15.38
N ALA A 367 1.57 -0.42 -14.94
CA ALA A 367 1.16 -0.21 -13.55
C ALA A 367 1.99 -1.05 -12.55
N THR A 368 2.35 -2.27 -12.93
CA THR A 368 3.20 -3.18 -12.14
C THR A 368 4.63 -2.64 -11.99
N ALA A 369 5.18 -2.00 -13.04
CA ALA A 369 6.49 -1.36 -13.01
C ALA A 369 6.46 0.08 -12.44
N TYR A 370 5.28 0.67 -12.27
CA TYR A 370 5.13 2.12 -12.08
C TYR A 370 5.83 2.67 -10.82
N LEU A 371 5.81 1.94 -9.70
CA LEU A 371 6.48 2.37 -8.46
C LEU A 371 7.92 1.87 -8.34
N GLY A 372 8.41 1.11 -9.34
CA GLY A 372 9.78 0.60 -9.38
C GLY A 372 10.03 -0.69 -8.60
N ASP A 373 8.98 -1.45 -8.26
CA ASP A 373 9.13 -2.77 -7.60
C ASP A 373 9.51 -3.88 -8.59
N THR A 374 8.68 -4.07 -9.62
CA THR A 374 8.87 -5.12 -10.62
C THR A 374 9.56 -4.53 -11.85
N SER A 375 10.71 -5.10 -12.21
CA SER A 375 11.47 -4.68 -13.38
C SER A 375 10.75 -5.01 -14.70
N LEU A 376 10.82 -4.10 -15.68
CA LEU A 376 10.37 -4.36 -17.05
C LEU A 376 11.12 -5.54 -17.69
N SER A 377 12.41 -5.74 -17.38
CA SER A 377 13.16 -6.91 -17.85
C SER A 377 12.58 -8.22 -17.30
N ALA A 378 12.10 -8.23 -16.06
CA ALA A 378 11.46 -9.41 -15.49
C ALA A 378 10.10 -9.70 -16.15
N LEU A 379 9.35 -8.65 -16.50
CA LEU A 379 8.10 -8.80 -17.25
C LEU A 379 8.33 -9.25 -18.69
N ALA A 380 9.40 -8.77 -19.34
CA ALA A 380 9.82 -9.22 -20.66
C ALA A 380 10.26 -10.69 -20.66
N ALA A 381 11.06 -11.10 -19.66
CA ALA A 381 11.45 -12.49 -19.48
C ALA A 381 10.25 -13.42 -19.23
N ALA A 382 9.15 -12.89 -18.69
CA ALA A 382 7.88 -13.59 -18.52
C ALA A 382 6.96 -13.55 -19.77
N GLY A 383 7.40 -12.93 -20.87
CA GLY A 383 6.63 -12.76 -22.10
C GLY A 383 5.45 -11.80 -21.98
N ARG A 384 5.50 -10.86 -21.02
CA ARG A 384 4.45 -9.86 -20.77
C ARG A 384 4.77 -8.48 -21.37
N VAL A 385 6.04 -8.24 -21.66
CA VAL A 385 6.52 -7.05 -22.37
C VAL A 385 7.27 -7.55 -23.60
N GLU A 386 6.91 -7.02 -24.75
CA GLU A 386 7.56 -7.32 -26.02
C GLU A 386 8.56 -6.23 -26.37
N GLU A 387 9.79 -6.62 -26.69
CA GLU A 387 10.81 -5.73 -27.19
C GLU A 387 10.70 -5.60 -28.72
N LEU A 388 10.46 -4.38 -29.20
CA LEU A 388 10.34 -4.07 -30.63
C LEU A 388 11.61 -3.39 -31.15
N ARG A 389 12.29 -2.61 -30.32
CA ARG A 389 13.65 -2.10 -30.57
C ARG A 389 14.66 -2.84 -29.68
N PRO A 390 15.68 -3.52 -30.24
CA PRO A 390 16.70 -4.19 -29.43
C PRO A 390 17.37 -3.25 -28.41
N GLY A 391 17.47 -3.71 -27.16
CA GLY A 391 18.07 -2.99 -26.03
C GLY A 391 17.12 -2.05 -25.29
N SER A 392 15.92 -1.78 -25.82
CA SER A 392 14.97 -0.86 -25.20
C SER A 392 14.38 -1.37 -23.89
N VAL A 393 14.29 -2.70 -23.70
CA VAL A 393 13.84 -3.27 -22.41
C VAL A 393 14.82 -2.95 -21.30
N ASP A 394 16.11 -3.13 -21.53
CA ASP A 394 17.13 -2.90 -20.50
C ASP A 394 17.27 -1.41 -20.15
N GLU A 395 17.23 -0.54 -21.17
CA GLU A 395 17.18 0.92 -21.00
C GLU A 395 15.97 1.33 -20.13
N ALA A 396 14.78 0.86 -20.49
CA ALA A 396 13.55 1.19 -19.76
C ALA A 396 13.53 0.56 -18.36
N ALA A 397 14.00 -0.68 -18.20
CA ALA A 397 14.03 -1.35 -16.91
C ALA A 397 14.92 -0.64 -15.90
N LEU A 398 16.10 -0.16 -16.33
CA LEU A 398 16.97 0.65 -15.49
C LEU A 398 16.27 1.96 -15.10
N ALA A 399 15.67 2.66 -16.05
CA ALA A 399 15.00 3.94 -15.80
C ALA A 399 13.78 3.82 -14.87
N PHE A 400 12.95 2.79 -15.04
CA PHE A 400 11.73 2.58 -14.26
C PHE A 400 11.98 2.11 -12.82
N GLY A 401 13.19 1.65 -12.50
CA GLY A 401 13.56 1.19 -11.16
C GLY A 401 13.44 2.25 -10.07
N SER A 402 13.65 1.83 -8.82
CA SER A 402 13.72 2.69 -7.65
C SER A 402 14.90 2.27 -6.76
N THR A 403 15.60 3.22 -6.15
CA THR A 403 16.71 2.95 -5.22
C THR A 403 16.27 2.33 -3.90
N VAL A 404 15.00 2.55 -3.53
CA VAL A 404 14.33 1.90 -2.41
C VAL A 404 13.09 1.19 -2.94
N ALA A 405 12.81 -0.01 -2.46
CA ALA A 405 11.62 -0.75 -2.88
C ALA A 405 10.36 0.06 -2.51
N PRO A 406 9.30 0.07 -3.32
CA PRO A 406 8.09 0.78 -2.91
C PRO A 406 7.32 -0.03 -1.85
N TRP A 407 6.61 0.67 -0.96
CA TRP A 407 5.95 0.06 0.19
C TRP A 407 4.70 0.85 0.60
N LEU A 408 3.61 0.12 0.87
CA LEU A 408 2.39 0.67 1.47
C LEU A 408 2.39 0.34 2.98
N PRO A 409 2.49 1.34 3.88
CA PRO A 409 2.64 1.10 5.32
C PRO A 409 1.35 0.66 6.03
N HIS A 410 0.18 1.02 5.51
CA HIS A 410 -1.11 0.70 6.12
C HIS A 410 -2.18 0.43 5.04
N GLY A 411 -3.20 -0.36 5.40
CA GLY A 411 -4.38 -0.58 4.57
C GLY A 411 -5.34 0.61 4.59
N PHE A 412 -6.38 0.51 3.76
CA PHE A 412 -7.51 1.43 3.62
C PHE A 412 -8.67 0.72 2.93
#